data_AF-A0AA46BL86-F1
#
_entry.id   AF-A0AA46BL86-F1
#
_cell.length_a   1.000
_cell.length_b   1.000
_cell.length_c   1.000
_cell.angle_alpha   90.00
_cell.angle_beta   90.00
_cell.angle_gamma   90.00
#
_symmetry.space_group_name_H-M   'P 1'
#
loop_
_entity.id
_entity.type
_entity.pdbx_description
1 polymer ?
#
loop_
_entity_poly.entity_id
_entity_poly.type
_entity_poly.pdbx_seq_one_letter_code
_entity_poly.pdbx_strand_id
1 'polypeptide(L)'
;MKAMTISSTSVSEEMDGSGTLTAADAPGALQSGSMADSYHGPVKGKLKIVHLYPREMSIYGDFGNVRALQVRAQRHGYEVEVLAHHPGTVLRDDVDIIVGGGGQDSGQARVEDDLAANGDMLRHLAADKAPMLVVCGMYQLLGRDFTTVAGKRLPGLGILDVTTTGAETRMVGPVVISGKFGEMVGYENHSGRTLRGPEQAALGTVLYGQGNDGQDGTEGAVKDNVYGTYLHGPVLPSNPAFTDELLRAAVERQDKGGFEPEALDDTLADEARHRQVERLLAGYDDGGSSVLPSVRDVARAALRRARAMRR
;
A
#
# COMPACT_ATOMS: atom_id res chain seq x y z
N MET A 1 -29.15 14.40 45.48
CA MET A 1 -28.69 13.01 45.30
C MET A 1 -28.53 12.80 43.80
N LYS A 2 -27.39 12.51 43.19
CA LYS A 2 -26.00 12.29 43.61
C LYS A 2 -25.18 12.75 42.39
N ALA A 3 -24.32 13.75 42.55
CA ALA A 3 -23.34 14.14 41.53
C ALA A 3 -22.21 13.09 41.54
N MET A 4 -21.80 12.63 40.36
CA MET A 4 -20.69 11.68 40.22
C MET A 4 -19.48 12.46 39.70
N THR A 5 -18.62 12.83 40.65
CA THR A 5 -17.34 13.51 40.43
C THR A 5 -16.36 12.53 39.79
N ILE A 6 -15.80 12.88 38.63
CA ILE A 6 -14.68 12.15 38.04
C ILE A 6 -13.39 12.80 38.58
N SER A 7 -12.65 12.03 39.37
CA SER A 7 -11.36 12.40 39.94
C SER A 7 -10.31 12.52 38.83
N SER A 8 -9.69 13.69 38.72
CA SER A 8 -8.52 13.93 37.88
C SER A 8 -7.29 13.29 38.54
N THR A 9 -6.82 12.18 38.00
CA THR A 9 -5.50 11.65 38.37
C THR A 9 -4.47 12.34 37.49
N SER A 10 -3.75 13.30 38.10
CA SER A 10 -2.55 13.92 37.55
C SER A 10 -1.48 12.85 37.36
N VAL A 11 -1.04 12.63 36.11
CA VAL A 11 0.20 11.91 35.85
C VAL A 11 1.32 12.92 36.03
N SER A 12 2.06 12.79 37.12
CA SER A 12 3.31 13.50 37.37
C SER A 12 4.36 13.01 36.37
N GLU A 13 4.82 13.92 35.51
CA GLU A 13 6.01 13.73 34.68
C GLU A 13 7.24 13.72 35.59
N GLU A 14 7.84 12.55 35.82
CA GLU A 14 9.21 12.48 36.30
C GLU A 14 10.13 12.68 35.09
N MET A 15 10.72 13.89 35.01
CA MET A 15 11.79 14.21 34.07
C MET A 15 13.09 13.56 34.54
N ASP A 16 13.67 12.67 33.75
CA ASP A 16 15.09 12.33 33.89
C ASP A 16 15.96 13.39 33.17
N GLY A 17 17.09 13.71 33.81
CA GLY A 17 17.93 14.87 33.49
C GLY A 17 18.83 14.70 32.28
N SER A 18 18.37 14.10 31.18
CA SER A 18 19.19 13.90 29.97
C SER A 18 18.63 14.47 28.66
N GLY A 19 17.36 14.90 28.61
CA GLY A 19 16.84 15.68 27.48
C GLY A 19 16.87 14.98 26.10
N THR A 20 17.03 13.66 26.06
CA THR A 20 16.96 12.86 24.82
C THR A 20 15.88 11.80 24.94
N LEU A 21 14.78 11.97 24.20
CA LEU A 21 13.78 10.92 23.96
C LEU A 21 14.43 9.81 23.13
N THR A 22 14.66 8.64 23.72
CA THR A 22 15.00 7.43 22.95
C THR A 22 13.77 6.99 22.17
N ALA A 23 13.93 6.71 20.87
CA ALA A 23 12.86 6.40 19.90
C ALA A 23 12.04 5.11 20.17
N ALA A 24 12.15 4.49 21.35
CA ALA A 24 11.56 3.20 21.65
C ALA A 24 10.08 3.24 22.10
N ASP A 25 9.56 4.38 22.58
CA ASP A 25 8.27 4.42 23.28
C ASP A 25 7.16 5.25 22.58
N ALA A 26 7.26 5.45 21.26
CA ALA A 26 6.15 6.05 20.51
C ALA A 26 4.98 5.05 20.34
N PRO A 27 3.73 5.42 20.69
CA PRO A 27 2.58 4.56 20.44
C PRO A 27 2.41 4.35 18.93
N GLY A 28 2.64 3.12 18.46
CA GLY A 28 2.62 2.75 17.04
C GLY A 28 3.93 2.15 16.50
N ALA A 29 4.98 2.04 17.32
CA ALA A 29 6.18 1.28 16.93
C ALA A 29 5.82 -0.20 16.71
N LEU A 30 5.93 -0.68 15.47
CA LEU A 30 5.85 -2.10 15.16
C LEU A 30 7.00 -2.81 15.85
N GLN A 31 6.74 -3.48 16.98
CA GLN A 31 7.74 -4.35 17.61
C GLN A 31 8.21 -5.40 16.59
N SER A 32 9.52 -5.62 16.51
CA SER A 32 10.12 -6.70 15.73
C SER A 32 9.58 -8.04 16.25
N GLY A 33 8.58 -8.61 15.56
CA GLY A 33 8.12 -9.96 15.88
C GLY A 33 9.28 -10.94 15.67
N SER A 34 9.52 -11.83 16.64
CA SER A 34 10.56 -12.86 16.54
C SER A 34 10.28 -13.79 15.36
N MET A 35 11.23 -13.91 14.44
CA MET A 35 11.17 -14.83 13.30
C MET A 35 11.01 -16.29 13.74
N ALA A 36 11.54 -16.64 14.93
CA ALA A 36 11.60 -18.00 15.46
C ALA A 36 10.22 -18.67 15.63
N ASP A 37 9.15 -17.88 15.80
CA ASP A 37 7.79 -18.40 15.98
C ASP A 37 7.05 -18.65 14.65
N SER A 38 7.65 -18.27 13.50
CA SER A 38 6.97 -18.22 12.21
C SER A 38 7.63 -19.03 11.09
N TYR A 39 8.88 -19.46 11.27
CA TYR A 39 9.65 -20.25 10.31
C TYR A 39 10.66 -21.16 11.02
N HIS A 40 10.82 -22.40 10.54
CA HIS A 40 11.67 -23.42 11.18
C HIS A 40 12.84 -23.90 10.29
N GLY A 41 13.05 -23.30 9.12
CA GLY A 41 14.19 -23.57 8.24
C GLY A 41 15.39 -22.63 8.46
N PRO A 42 16.45 -22.74 7.64
CA PRO A 42 17.59 -21.83 7.71
C PRO A 42 17.23 -20.42 7.23
N VAL A 43 17.75 -19.39 7.90
CA VAL A 43 17.56 -17.99 7.49
C VAL A 43 18.16 -17.77 6.10
N LYS A 44 17.34 -17.30 5.15
CA LYS A 44 17.71 -17.07 3.74
C LYS A 44 18.38 -15.73 3.50
N GLY A 45 18.14 -14.76 4.38
CA GLY A 45 18.72 -13.43 4.28
C GLY A 45 17.99 -12.42 5.15
N LYS A 46 18.31 -11.13 4.95
CA LYS A 46 17.71 -9.99 5.65
C LYS A 46 17.13 -9.01 4.64
N LEU A 47 15.95 -8.50 4.93
CA LEU A 47 15.24 -7.45 4.20
C LEU A 47 15.01 -6.22 5.08
N LYS A 48 15.22 -5.03 4.52
CA LYS A 48 14.96 -3.73 5.14
C LYS A 48 13.77 -3.07 4.46
N ILE A 49 12.72 -2.83 5.23
CA ILE A 49 11.50 -2.18 4.77
C ILE A 49 11.47 -0.78 5.37
N VAL A 50 11.48 0.25 4.54
CA VAL A 50 11.26 1.63 5.01
C VAL A 50 9.80 2.02 4.86
N HIS A 51 9.21 2.48 5.95
CA HIS A 51 7.90 3.12 5.97
C HIS A 51 8.10 4.64 5.95
N LEU A 52 7.69 5.28 4.86
CA LEU A 52 7.74 6.72 4.68
C LEU A 52 6.61 7.39 5.47
N TYR A 53 7.00 8.27 6.38
CA TYR A 53 6.12 9.15 7.16
C TYR A 53 4.99 8.44 7.93
N PRO A 54 5.28 7.41 8.75
CA PRO A 54 4.25 6.62 9.42
C PRO A 54 3.31 7.42 10.33
N ARG A 55 3.75 8.57 10.87
CA ARG A 55 2.91 9.40 11.74
C ARG A 55 2.03 10.35 10.94
N GLU A 56 2.51 10.78 9.79
CA GLU A 56 1.88 11.82 8.97
C GLU A 56 0.99 11.23 7.86
N MET A 57 1.34 10.04 7.36
CA MET A 57 0.81 9.42 6.14
C MET A 57 0.39 7.95 6.37
N SER A 58 -0.45 7.67 7.39
CA SER A 58 -0.92 6.29 7.65
C SER A 58 -2.37 6.18 8.17
N ILE A 59 -3.24 7.12 7.80
CA ILE A 59 -4.59 7.21 8.39
C ILE A 59 -5.55 6.07 7.97
N TYR A 60 -5.21 5.32 6.92
CA TYR A 60 -6.06 4.25 6.37
C TYR A 60 -5.56 2.84 6.71
N GLY A 61 -4.80 2.71 7.81
CA GLY A 61 -4.29 1.43 8.27
C GLY A 61 -3.07 0.93 7.47
N ASP A 62 -2.32 1.83 6.83
CA ASP A 62 -1.18 1.50 5.97
C ASP A 62 -0.04 0.77 6.72
N PHE A 63 0.02 0.90 8.05
CA PHE A 63 0.83 0.04 8.92
C PHE A 63 0.60 -1.46 8.69
N GLY A 64 -0.63 -1.87 8.33
CA GLY A 64 -0.90 -3.26 8.03
C GLY A 64 -0.32 -3.73 6.69
N ASN A 65 0.02 -2.83 5.75
CA ASN A 65 0.83 -3.20 4.58
C ASN A 65 2.26 -3.56 5.00
N VAL A 66 2.89 -2.72 5.82
CA VAL A 66 4.24 -2.98 6.37
C VAL A 66 4.24 -4.26 7.20
N ARG A 67 3.21 -4.46 8.02
CA ARG A 67 3.06 -5.69 8.80
C ARG A 67 2.87 -6.93 7.94
N ALA A 68 2.09 -6.84 6.85
CA ALA A 68 1.91 -7.94 5.91
C ALA A 68 3.24 -8.36 5.28
N LEU A 69 4.02 -7.40 4.80
CA LEU A 69 5.36 -7.64 4.24
C LEU A 69 6.27 -8.27 5.29
N GLN A 70 6.33 -7.71 6.50
CA GLN A 70 7.16 -8.23 7.59
C GLN A 70 6.81 -9.68 7.91
N VAL A 71 5.54 -9.99 8.15
CA VAL A 71 5.09 -11.33 8.54
C VAL A 71 5.31 -12.34 7.41
N ARG A 72 5.00 -11.97 6.16
CA ARG A 72 5.18 -12.89 5.02
C ARG A 72 6.65 -13.13 4.70
N ALA A 73 7.49 -12.10 4.76
CA ALA A 73 8.93 -12.26 4.61
C ALA A 73 9.52 -13.20 5.68
N GLN A 74 9.11 -13.03 6.94
CA GLN A 74 9.50 -13.93 8.03
C GLN A 74 9.07 -15.37 7.78
N ARG A 75 7.81 -15.58 7.35
CA ARG A 75 7.30 -16.91 6.98
C ARG A 75 7.99 -17.52 5.76
N HIS A 76 8.56 -16.70 4.88
CA HIS A 76 9.39 -17.16 3.78
C HIS A 76 10.86 -17.40 4.14
N GLY A 77 11.25 -17.15 5.40
CA GLY A 77 12.60 -17.40 5.90
C GLY A 77 13.55 -16.22 5.83
N TYR A 78 13.04 -14.98 5.76
CA TYR A 78 13.86 -13.75 5.81
C TYR A 78 13.76 -13.04 7.16
N GLU A 79 14.89 -12.60 7.68
CA GLU A 79 14.93 -11.60 8.74
C GLU A 79 14.43 -10.26 8.19
N VAL A 80 13.72 -9.50 9.02
CA VAL A 80 13.14 -8.22 8.58
C VAL A 80 13.48 -7.12 9.57
N GLU A 81 14.03 -6.03 9.05
CA GLU A 81 14.20 -4.77 9.75
C GLU A 81 13.21 -3.75 9.17
N VAL A 82 12.36 -3.19 10.03
CA VAL A 82 11.41 -2.14 9.65
C VAL A 82 11.96 -0.80 10.12
N LEU A 83 12.16 0.12 9.17
CA LEU A 83 12.68 1.47 9.40
C LEU A 83 11.53 2.47 9.21
N ALA A 84 11.42 3.44 10.12
CA ALA A 84 10.52 4.56 9.96
C ALA A 84 11.30 5.79 9.49
N HIS A 85 10.87 6.40 8.39
CA HIS A 85 11.40 7.69 7.93
C HIS A 85 10.43 8.80 8.32
N HIS A 86 10.92 9.82 9.03
CA HIS A 86 10.14 10.99 9.46
C HIS A 86 10.72 12.28 8.88
N PRO A 87 9.94 13.37 8.78
CA PRO A 87 10.46 14.65 8.32
C PRO A 87 11.65 15.11 9.16
N GLY A 88 12.71 15.56 8.50
CA GLY A 88 13.95 16.03 9.11
C GLY A 88 14.93 14.92 9.52
N THR A 89 14.61 13.64 9.24
CA THR A 89 15.54 12.52 9.47
C THR A 89 16.26 12.12 8.18
N VAL A 90 17.34 11.37 8.29
CA VAL A 90 18.09 10.89 7.12
C VAL A 90 17.39 9.65 6.55
N LEU A 91 16.95 9.72 5.29
CA LEU A 91 16.45 8.56 4.58
C LEU A 91 17.62 7.60 4.29
N ARG A 92 17.47 6.36 4.74
CA ARG A 92 18.42 5.27 4.48
C ARG A 92 18.35 4.87 3.01
N ASP A 93 19.51 4.74 2.36
CA ASP A 93 19.67 4.33 0.96
C ASP A 93 19.82 2.81 0.80
N ASP A 94 20.26 2.12 1.85
CA ASP A 94 20.43 0.68 1.89
C ASP A 94 19.14 -0.07 2.28
N VAL A 95 18.03 0.30 1.64
CA VAL A 95 16.69 -0.27 1.85
C VAL A 95 16.27 -1.17 0.69
N ASP A 96 15.45 -2.17 0.99
CA ASP A 96 15.03 -3.18 0.02
C ASP A 96 13.59 -2.97 -0.47
N ILE A 97 12.71 -2.46 0.41
CA ILE A 97 11.31 -2.19 0.09
C ILE A 97 10.91 -0.83 0.66
N ILE A 98 10.20 -0.02 -0.14
CA ILE A 98 9.67 1.28 0.29
C ILE A 98 8.14 1.18 0.37
N VAL A 99 7.56 1.62 1.48
CA VAL A 99 6.10 1.71 1.66
C VAL A 99 5.74 3.13 2.06
N GLY A 100 4.75 3.73 1.42
CA GLY A 100 4.20 5.04 1.78
C GLY A 100 2.68 5.01 1.77
N GLY A 101 2.06 5.51 2.84
CA GLY A 101 0.59 5.48 2.99
C GLY A 101 -0.11 6.76 2.55
N GLY A 102 -1.39 6.86 2.93
CA GLY A 102 -2.21 8.05 2.77
C GLY A 102 -2.32 8.87 4.05
N GLY A 103 -2.32 10.19 3.92
CA GLY A 103 -2.60 11.13 5.01
C GLY A 103 -3.72 12.10 4.63
N GLN A 104 -4.17 12.90 5.60
CA GLN A 104 -4.97 14.08 5.30
C GLN A 104 -4.12 15.12 4.55
N ASP A 105 -4.75 16.12 3.92
CA ASP A 105 -4.03 17.20 3.23
C ASP A 105 -3.02 17.91 4.14
N SER A 106 -3.33 18.03 5.44
CA SER A 106 -2.43 18.57 6.46
C SER A 106 -1.20 17.69 6.71
N GLY A 107 -1.31 16.36 6.54
CA GLY A 107 -0.20 15.42 6.60
C GLY A 107 0.70 15.55 5.37
N GLN A 108 0.12 15.64 4.18
CA GLN A 108 0.86 15.84 2.93
C GLN A 108 1.69 17.13 2.97
N ALA A 109 1.09 18.23 3.44
CA ALA A 109 1.78 19.51 3.58
C ALA A 109 2.96 19.47 4.56
N ARG A 110 2.96 18.56 5.54
CA ARG A 110 4.06 18.41 6.51
C ARG A 110 5.24 17.60 5.98
N VAL A 111 5.02 16.78 4.95
CA VAL A 111 6.04 15.90 4.38
C VAL A 111 6.56 16.41 3.04
N GLU A 112 5.91 17.41 2.43
CA GLU A 112 6.26 17.96 1.11
C GLU A 112 7.73 18.36 1.00
N ASP A 113 8.23 19.19 1.93
CA ASP A 113 9.61 19.68 1.91
C ASP A 113 10.64 18.55 2.08
N ASP A 114 10.37 17.61 2.98
CA ASP A 114 11.25 16.46 3.23
C ASP A 114 11.24 15.48 2.06
N LEU A 115 10.07 15.25 1.45
CA LEU A 115 9.92 14.42 0.27
C LEU A 115 10.66 15.02 -0.92
N ALA A 116 10.59 16.34 -1.10
CA ALA A 116 11.35 17.03 -2.13
C ALA A 116 12.86 16.90 -1.90
N ALA A 117 13.33 17.07 -0.65
CA ALA A 117 14.74 16.90 -0.30
C ALA A 117 15.26 15.48 -0.55
N ASN A 118 14.42 14.46 -0.34
CA ASN A 118 14.74 13.05 -0.58
C ASN A 118 14.41 12.57 -2.01
N GLY A 119 13.95 13.47 -2.89
CA GLY A 119 13.42 13.11 -4.21
C GLY A 119 14.44 12.42 -5.12
N ASP A 120 15.70 12.85 -5.09
CA ASP A 120 16.76 12.23 -5.91
C ASP A 120 17.06 10.80 -5.46
N MET A 121 17.08 10.56 -4.14
CA MET A 121 17.26 9.23 -3.57
C MET A 121 16.12 8.29 -3.96
N LEU A 122 14.88 8.75 -3.83
CA LEU A 122 13.70 7.95 -4.19
C LEU A 122 13.65 7.66 -5.70
N ARG A 123 14.02 8.63 -6.55
CA ARG A 123 14.16 8.40 -8.00
C ARG A 123 15.27 7.39 -8.30
N HIS A 124 16.40 7.46 -7.60
CA HIS A 124 17.49 6.52 -7.75
C HIS A 124 17.07 5.10 -7.36
N LEU A 125 16.45 4.91 -6.19
CA LEU A 125 15.95 3.62 -5.74
C LEU A 125 14.91 3.03 -6.70
N ALA A 126 14.00 3.86 -7.24
CA ALA A 126 13.03 3.42 -8.23
C ALA A 126 13.71 2.96 -9.54
N ALA A 127 14.72 3.72 -10.02
CA ALA A 127 15.49 3.36 -11.20
C ALA A 127 16.31 2.07 -11.00
N ASP A 128 16.81 1.86 -9.79
CA ASP A 128 17.48 0.65 -9.33
C ASP A 128 16.51 -0.50 -9.00
N LYS A 129 15.24 -0.37 -9.41
CA LYS A 129 14.20 -1.41 -9.31
C LYS A 129 13.84 -1.81 -7.87
N ALA A 130 14.10 -0.95 -6.88
CA ALA A 130 13.62 -1.15 -5.52
C ALA A 130 12.08 -1.20 -5.54
N PRO A 131 11.44 -2.26 -5.02
CA PRO A 131 9.99 -2.30 -4.95
C PRO A 131 9.43 -1.20 -4.04
N MET A 132 8.42 -0.50 -4.55
CA MET A 132 7.74 0.57 -3.83
C MET A 132 6.23 0.35 -3.87
N LEU A 133 5.58 0.41 -2.71
CA LEU A 133 4.12 0.50 -2.61
C LEU A 133 3.75 1.86 -2.04
N VAL A 134 3.10 2.69 -2.83
CA VAL A 134 2.59 3.98 -2.39
C VAL A 134 1.07 4.05 -2.53
N VAL A 135 0.41 4.44 -1.45
CA VAL A 135 -1.05 4.41 -1.31
C VAL A 135 -1.59 5.83 -1.20
N CYS A 136 -2.64 6.14 -1.95
CA CYS A 136 -3.39 7.40 -1.87
C CYS A 136 -2.49 8.65 -1.93
N GLY A 137 -2.30 9.37 -0.82
CA GLY A 137 -1.50 10.60 -0.82
C GLY A 137 -0.07 10.41 -1.33
N MET A 138 0.63 9.35 -0.92
CA MET A 138 1.98 9.08 -1.45
C MET A 138 1.95 8.66 -2.93
N TYR A 139 0.90 7.98 -3.40
CA TYR A 139 0.74 7.71 -4.83
C TYR A 139 0.67 9.00 -5.65
N GLN A 140 -0.10 9.98 -5.16
CA GLN A 140 -0.24 11.30 -5.79
C GLN A 140 1.10 12.05 -5.83
N LEU A 141 1.83 12.04 -4.71
CA LEU A 141 3.12 12.74 -4.57
C LEU A 141 4.28 12.07 -5.34
N LEU A 142 4.18 10.77 -5.66
CA LEU A 142 5.13 10.11 -6.56
C LEU A 142 4.81 10.35 -8.05
N GLY A 143 3.65 10.94 -8.35
CA GLY A 143 3.29 11.44 -9.66
C GLY A 143 4.08 12.69 -10.08
N ARG A 144 3.69 13.32 -11.17
CA ARG A 144 4.27 14.59 -11.66
C ARG A 144 3.86 15.77 -10.79
N ASP A 145 2.60 15.82 -10.40
CA ASP A 145 2.07 16.81 -9.47
C ASP A 145 0.70 16.42 -8.91
N PHE A 146 0.36 17.05 -7.78
CA PHE A 146 -0.95 17.01 -7.18
C PHE A 146 -1.50 18.42 -7.02
N THR A 147 -2.68 18.69 -7.58
CA THR A 147 -3.40 19.94 -7.36
C THR A 147 -4.52 19.71 -6.35
N THR A 148 -4.47 20.39 -5.21
CA THR A 148 -5.51 20.32 -4.16
C THR A 148 -6.85 20.87 -4.66
N VAL A 149 -7.94 20.59 -3.93
CA VAL A 149 -9.28 21.16 -4.21
C VAL A 149 -9.24 22.70 -4.20
N ALA A 150 -8.38 23.30 -3.38
CA ALA A 150 -8.19 24.76 -3.30
C ALA A 150 -7.32 25.34 -4.44
N GLY A 151 -6.86 24.52 -5.39
CA GLY A 151 -6.03 24.94 -6.52
C GLY A 151 -4.54 25.10 -6.20
N LYS A 152 -4.08 24.83 -4.96
CA LYS A 152 -2.65 24.75 -4.65
C LYS A 152 -2.05 23.55 -5.37
N ARG A 153 -1.06 23.77 -6.23
CA ARG A 153 -0.28 22.73 -6.90
C ARG A 153 0.94 22.36 -6.05
N LEU A 154 1.10 21.07 -5.78
CA LEU A 154 2.25 20.48 -5.11
C LEU A 154 3.09 19.74 -6.17
N PRO A 155 4.40 20.04 -6.29
CA PRO A 155 5.26 19.28 -7.19
C PRO A 155 5.41 17.84 -6.68
N GLY A 156 5.23 16.88 -7.58
CA GLY A 156 5.51 15.47 -7.30
C GLY A 156 6.92 15.07 -7.73
N LEU A 157 7.30 13.82 -7.46
CA LEU A 157 8.64 13.32 -7.78
C LEU A 157 8.84 12.91 -9.24
N GLY A 158 7.76 12.77 -10.00
CA GLY A 158 7.76 12.33 -11.40
C GLY A 158 8.22 10.89 -11.61
N ILE A 159 8.16 10.05 -10.57
CA ILE A 159 8.52 8.63 -10.67
C ILE A 159 7.48 7.91 -11.52
N LEU A 160 6.20 8.14 -11.22
CA LEU A 160 5.05 7.71 -12.01
C LEU A 160 4.60 8.86 -12.93
N ASP A 161 4.31 8.56 -14.19
CA ASP A 161 3.77 9.53 -15.14
C ASP A 161 2.26 9.67 -14.93
N VAL A 162 1.88 10.26 -13.80
CA VAL A 162 0.50 10.56 -13.43
C VAL A 162 0.36 12.00 -12.94
N THR A 163 -0.82 12.58 -13.06
CA THR A 163 -1.17 13.88 -12.48
C THR A 163 -2.47 13.74 -11.73
N THR A 164 -2.55 14.31 -10.53
CA THR A 164 -3.76 14.21 -9.71
C THR A 164 -4.35 15.57 -9.45
N THR A 165 -5.67 15.70 -9.61
CA THR A 165 -6.44 16.88 -9.19
C THR A 165 -7.45 16.46 -8.13
N GLY A 166 -7.49 17.17 -7.00
CA GLY A 166 -8.50 16.98 -5.97
C GLY A 166 -9.86 17.49 -6.43
N ALA A 167 -10.90 16.70 -6.21
CA ALA A 167 -12.29 17.04 -6.45
C ALA A 167 -13.07 17.17 -5.14
N GLU A 168 -14.18 17.93 -5.15
CA GLU A 168 -15.06 18.08 -3.99
C GLU A 168 -15.71 16.74 -3.58
N THR A 169 -16.08 15.92 -4.57
CA THR A 169 -16.71 14.62 -4.35
C THR A 169 -15.65 13.52 -4.23
N ARG A 170 -15.67 12.82 -3.09
CA ARG A 170 -14.82 11.64 -2.87
C ARG A 170 -15.38 10.41 -3.57
N MET A 171 -14.51 9.58 -4.11
CA MET A 171 -14.81 8.22 -4.52
C MET A 171 -14.60 7.33 -3.29
N VAL A 172 -15.70 6.72 -2.84
CA VAL A 172 -15.76 5.98 -1.58
C VAL A 172 -16.50 4.67 -1.81
N GLY A 173 -15.85 3.55 -1.55
CA GLY A 173 -16.47 2.26 -1.71
C GLY A 173 -15.49 1.10 -1.79
N PRO A 174 -15.99 -0.15 -1.79
CA PRO A 174 -15.17 -1.29 -2.11
C PRO A 174 -14.76 -1.25 -3.59
N VAL A 175 -13.56 -1.75 -3.88
CA VAL A 175 -13.03 -1.84 -5.24
C VAL A 175 -12.64 -3.28 -5.55
N VAL A 176 -12.92 -3.71 -6.77
CA VAL A 176 -12.38 -4.95 -7.36
C VAL A 176 -11.68 -4.58 -8.65
N ILE A 177 -10.43 -5.01 -8.79
CA ILE A 177 -9.66 -4.84 -10.03
C ILE A 177 -9.18 -6.20 -10.54
N SER A 178 -8.93 -6.28 -11.84
CA SER A 178 -8.26 -7.42 -12.47
C SER A 178 -6.92 -6.95 -13.05
N GLY A 179 -5.84 -7.66 -12.74
CA GLY A 179 -4.50 -7.30 -13.21
C GLY A 179 -3.50 -8.44 -13.11
N LYS A 180 -2.21 -8.09 -13.06
CA LYS A 180 -1.08 -9.06 -13.01
C LYS A 180 -1.22 -10.09 -11.88
N PHE A 181 -1.80 -9.68 -10.76
CA PHE A 181 -1.93 -10.50 -9.54
C PHE A 181 -3.30 -11.20 -9.43
N GLY A 182 -4.04 -11.28 -10.52
CA GLY A 182 -5.42 -11.78 -10.55
C GLY A 182 -6.42 -10.72 -10.11
N GLU A 183 -7.55 -11.18 -9.57
CA GLU A 183 -8.54 -10.29 -8.96
C GLU A 183 -8.04 -9.80 -7.61
N MET A 184 -7.92 -8.48 -7.49
CA MET A 184 -7.55 -7.82 -6.24
C MET A 184 -8.74 -7.06 -5.67
N VAL A 185 -8.82 -7.01 -4.35
CA VAL A 185 -9.87 -6.31 -3.61
C VAL A 185 -9.29 -5.24 -2.69
N GLY A 186 -10.04 -4.18 -2.48
CA GLY A 186 -9.69 -3.14 -1.51
C GLY A 186 -10.86 -2.20 -1.24
N TYR A 187 -10.54 -1.03 -0.71
CA TYR A 187 -11.49 0.04 -0.48
C TYR A 187 -10.89 1.37 -0.93
N GLU A 188 -11.61 2.13 -1.73
CA GLU A 188 -11.20 3.48 -2.13
C GLU A 188 -11.87 4.52 -1.22
N ASN A 189 -11.13 5.55 -0.85
CA ASN A 189 -11.65 6.72 -0.17
C ASN A 189 -10.76 7.91 -0.50
N HIS A 190 -10.95 8.50 -1.68
CA HIS A 190 -10.11 9.60 -2.14
C HIS A 190 -10.88 10.64 -2.95
N SER A 191 -10.49 11.90 -2.80
CA SER A 191 -10.95 13.02 -3.63
C SER A 191 -10.12 13.18 -4.91
N GLY A 192 -8.98 12.50 -5.00
CA GLY A 192 -8.09 12.58 -6.15
C GLY A 192 -8.78 12.10 -7.43
N ARG A 193 -8.46 12.77 -8.53
CA ARG A 193 -8.72 12.30 -9.89
C ARG A 193 -7.37 12.18 -10.54
N THR A 194 -6.85 10.96 -10.59
CA THR A 194 -5.53 10.68 -11.14
C THR A 194 -5.66 10.36 -12.61
N LEU A 195 -5.03 11.17 -13.45
CA LEU A 195 -4.91 10.91 -14.87
C LEU A 195 -3.54 10.30 -15.14
N ARG A 196 -3.52 9.15 -15.81
CA ARG A 196 -2.30 8.51 -16.28
C ARG A 196 -1.82 9.16 -17.58
N GLY A 197 -0.51 9.27 -17.74
CA GLY A 197 0.10 9.57 -19.02
C GLY A 197 -0.18 8.44 -20.04
N PRO A 198 -0.05 8.71 -21.35
CA PRO A 198 -0.47 7.76 -22.40
C PRO A 198 0.15 6.37 -22.29
N GLU A 199 1.42 6.30 -21.86
CA GLU A 199 2.19 5.05 -21.74
C GLU A 199 2.29 4.52 -20.30
N GLN A 200 1.71 5.23 -19.33
CA GLN A 200 1.78 4.85 -17.92
C GLN A 200 0.85 3.67 -17.65
N ALA A 201 1.39 2.47 -17.43
CA ALA A 201 0.58 1.30 -17.12
C ALA A 201 -0.24 1.47 -15.84
N ALA A 202 -1.46 0.92 -15.82
CA ALA A 202 -2.30 0.81 -14.61
C ALA A 202 -1.92 -0.41 -13.78
N LEU A 203 -2.31 -0.44 -12.50
CA LEU A 203 -2.21 -1.65 -11.68
C LEU A 203 -3.21 -2.72 -12.13
N GLY A 204 -4.40 -2.28 -12.54
CA GLY A 204 -5.41 -3.16 -13.11
C GLY A 204 -6.59 -2.41 -13.72
N THR A 205 -7.48 -3.18 -14.33
CA THR A 205 -8.77 -2.73 -14.84
C THR A 205 -9.81 -2.85 -13.73
N VAL A 206 -10.63 -1.82 -13.55
CA VAL A 206 -11.71 -1.81 -12.56
C VAL A 206 -12.84 -2.73 -13.00
N LEU A 207 -13.20 -3.69 -12.15
CA LEU A 207 -14.39 -4.54 -12.30
C LEU A 207 -15.57 -4.02 -11.48
N TYR A 208 -15.28 -3.35 -10.35
CA TYR A 208 -16.24 -2.70 -9.47
C TYR A 208 -15.55 -1.55 -8.73
N GLY A 209 -16.22 -0.41 -8.57
CA GLY A 209 -15.66 0.80 -7.98
C GLY A 209 -15.33 1.86 -9.04
N GLN A 210 -14.55 2.86 -8.67
CA GLN A 210 -14.26 4.04 -9.49
C GLN A 210 -12.78 4.13 -9.92
N GLY A 211 -11.85 3.68 -9.08
CA GLY A 211 -10.43 3.60 -9.41
C GLY A 211 -9.76 4.97 -9.46
N ASN A 212 -8.98 5.23 -10.51
CA ASN A 212 -8.12 6.41 -10.63
C ASN A 212 -8.91 7.73 -10.69
N ASP A 213 -9.97 7.79 -11.51
CA ASP A 213 -10.74 9.01 -11.76
C ASP A 213 -12.27 8.81 -11.90
N GLY A 214 -12.75 7.57 -11.84
CA GLY A 214 -14.15 7.20 -12.05
C GLY A 214 -14.61 7.22 -13.51
N GLN A 215 -13.69 7.33 -14.47
CA GLN A 215 -14.00 7.47 -15.90
C GLN A 215 -13.18 6.53 -16.78
N ASP A 216 -11.88 6.37 -16.53
CA ASP A 216 -10.98 5.63 -17.44
C ASP A 216 -11.05 4.10 -17.28
N GLY A 217 -11.78 3.62 -16.28
CA GLY A 217 -11.96 2.19 -16.00
C GLY A 217 -10.71 1.51 -15.47
N THR A 218 -9.71 2.26 -15.01
CA THR A 218 -8.45 1.73 -14.48
C THR A 218 -8.19 2.20 -13.06
N GLU A 219 -7.30 1.47 -12.39
CA GLU A 219 -6.91 1.77 -11.03
C GLU A 219 -5.40 1.66 -10.87
N GLY A 220 -4.84 2.61 -10.11
CA GLY A 220 -3.43 2.70 -9.80
C GLY A 220 -2.54 2.97 -11.01
N ALA A 221 -1.23 2.90 -10.78
CA ALA A 221 -0.21 3.01 -11.79
C ALA A 221 0.99 2.11 -11.44
N VAL A 222 1.66 1.58 -12.47
CA VAL A 222 2.83 0.70 -12.32
C VAL A 222 3.96 1.16 -13.22
N LYS A 223 5.15 1.33 -12.65
CA LYS A 223 6.39 1.52 -13.40
C LYS A 223 7.46 0.66 -12.78
N ASP A 224 7.91 -0.37 -13.52
CA ASP A 224 8.81 -1.37 -12.99
C ASP A 224 8.25 -2.02 -11.70
N ASN A 225 8.97 -1.88 -10.58
CA ASN A 225 8.54 -2.38 -9.27
C ASN A 225 7.91 -1.27 -8.39
N VAL A 226 7.56 -0.12 -8.97
CA VAL A 226 6.83 0.96 -8.30
C VAL A 226 5.34 0.82 -8.56
N TYR A 227 4.56 0.67 -7.49
CA TYR A 227 3.12 0.49 -7.51
C TYR A 227 2.43 1.63 -6.76
N GLY A 228 1.65 2.43 -7.48
CA GLY A 228 0.75 3.42 -6.93
C GLY A 228 -0.69 2.93 -6.94
N THR A 229 -1.44 3.11 -5.86
CA THR A 229 -2.85 2.68 -5.79
C THR A 229 -3.68 3.49 -4.79
N TYR A 230 -4.98 3.54 -5.01
CA TYR A 230 -6.01 4.00 -4.07
C TYR A 230 -6.66 2.87 -3.27
N LEU A 231 -6.29 1.62 -3.50
CA LEU A 231 -6.75 0.50 -2.67
C LEU A 231 -6.19 0.66 -1.24
N HIS A 232 -7.09 0.96 -0.31
CA HIS A 232 -6.91 0.81 1.12
C HIS A 232 -7.45 -0.55 1.57
N GLY A 233 -7.34 -0.86 2.86
CA GLY A 233 -7.86 -2.13 3.39
C GLY A 233 -7.08 -2.70 4.57
N PRO A 234 -5.80 -2.34 4.78
CA PRO A 234 -4.69 -2.18 3.82
C PRO A 234 -4.72 -3.16 2.61
N VAL A 235 -4.07 -2.80 1.50
CA VAL A 235 -4.12 -3.58 0.25
C VAL A 235 -3.41 -4.93 0.34
N LEU A 236 -2.30 -5.05 1.07
CA LEU A 236 -1.47 -6.26 1.03
C LEU A 236 -2.08 -7.49 1.72
N PRO A 237 -2.65 -7.41 2.94
CA PRO A 237 -3.24 -8.58 3.60
C PRO A 237 -4.36 -9.27 2.79
N SER A 238 -5.16 -8.49 2.07
CA SER A 238 -6.26 -9.02 1.26
C SER A 238 -5.80 -9.54 -0.11
N ASN A 239 -4.56 -9.24 -0.52
CA ASN A 239 -4.00 -9.59 -1.82
C ASN A 239 -2.61 -10.25 -1.65
N PRO A 240 -2.53 -11.49 -1.14
CA PRO A 240 -1.26 -12.15 -0.80
C PRO A 240 -0.26 -12.21 -1.96
N ALA A 241 -0.72 -12.54 -3.17
CA ALA A 241 0.12 -12.59 -4.36
C ALA A 241 0.81 -11.25 -4.68
N PHE A 242 0.17 -10.13 -4.36
CA PHE A 242 0.78 -8.81 -4.53
C PHE A 242 1.83 -8.53 -3.45
N THR A 243 1.62 -9.04 -2.23
CA THR A 243 2.63 -8.95 -1.17
C THR A 243 3.88 -9.74 -1.55
N ASP A 244 3.70 -10.96 -2.03
CA ASP A 244 4.82 -11.84 -2.40
C ASP A 244 5.57 -11.34 -3.63
N GLU A 245 4.90 -10.62 -4.55
CA GLU A 245 5.59 -9.95 -5.65
C GLU A 245 6.58 -8.89 -5.14
N LEU A 246 6.19 -8.07 -4.15
CA LEU A 246 7.09 -7.06 -3.58
C LEU A 246 8.29 -7.72 -2.89
N LEU A 247 8.07 -8.84 -2.21
CA LEU A 247 9.15 -9.63 -1.59
C LEU A 247 10.07 -10.26 -2.63
N ARG A 248 9.49 -10.85 -3.68
CA ARG A 248 10.22 -11.44 -4.81
C ARG A 248 11.13 -10.40 -5.46
N ALA A 249 10.58 -9.23 -5.80
CA ALA A 249 11.32 -8.13 -6.42
C ALA A 249 12.47 -7.64 -5.52
N ALA A 250 12.26 -7.57 -4.20
CA ALA A 250 13.29 -7.15 -3.25
C ALA A 250 14.45 -8.16 -3.19
N VAL A 251 14.14 -9.45 -3.12
CA VAL A 251 15.15 -10.52 -3.05
C VAL A 251 15.93 -10.63 -4.35
N GLU A 252 15.26 -10.54 -5.50
CA GLU A 252 15.91 -10.55 -6.81
C GLU A 252 16.84 -9.35 -7.00
N ARG A 253 16.44 -8.17 -6.52
CA ARG A 253 17.31 -6.98 -6.54
C ARG A 253 18.58 -7.15 -5.71
N GLN A 254 18.54 -7.90 -4.62
CA GLN A 254 19.73 -8.19 -3.80
C GLN A 254 20.69 -9.21 -4.44
N ASP A 255 20.36 -9.80 -5.59
CA ASP A 255 21.14 -10.83 -6.30
C ASP A 255 21.48 -12.07 -5.43
N LYS A 256 20.57 -12.45 -4.51
CA LYS A 256 20.77 -13.54 -3.54
C LYS A 256 20.33 -14.92 -4.05
N GLY A 257 20.44 -15.18 -5.35
CA GLY A 257 20.09 -16.48 -5.94
C GLY A 257 18.60 -16.67 -6.26
N GLY A 258 17.82 -15.60 -6.23
CA GLY A 258 16.39 -15.60 -6.57
C GLY A 258 15.47 -15.87 -5.37
N PHE A 259 14.19 -15.54 -5.52
CA PHE A 259 13.19 -15.75 -4.48
C PHE A 259 12.68 -17.19 -4.50
N GLU A 260 12.96 -17.95 -3.44
CA GLU A 260 12.40 -19.28 -3.19
C GLU A 260 11.25 -19.20 -2.17
N PRO A 261 9.99 -19.10 -2.62
CA PRO A 261 8.85 -18.97 -1.71
C PRO A 261 8.57 -20.26 -0.96
N GLU A 262 8.34 -20.13 0.34
CA GLU A 262 7.66 -21.15 1.14
C GLU A 262 6.18 -21.25 0.74
N ALA A 263 5.60 -22.45 0.84
CA ALA A 263 4.17 -22.64 0.64
C ALA A 263 3.39 -22.11 1.85
N LEU A 264 2.84 -20.90 1.74
CA LEU A 264 2.03 -20.29 2.80
C LEU A 264 0.56 -20.69 2.66
N ASP A 265 -0.10 -20.94 3.78
CA ASP A 265 -1.55 -21.16 3.81
C ASP A 265 -2.31 -19.83 3.70
N ASP A 266 -2.77 -19.53 2.49
CA ASP A 266 -3.57 -18.34 2.18
C ASP A 266 -5.08 -18.63 2.12
N THR A 267 -5.54 -19.81 2.59
CA THR A 267 -6.95 -20.24 2.48
C THR A 267 -7.93 -19.18 2.97
N LEU A 268 -7.68 -18.59 4.15
CA LEU A 268 -8.57 -17.57 4.72
C LEU A 268 -8.56 -16.25 3.92
N ALA A 269 -7.38 -15.83 3.44
CA ALA A 269 -7.26 -14.63 2.63
C ALA A 269 -7.98 -14.81 1.28
N ASP A 270 -7.79 -15.96 0.64
CA ASP A 270 -8.46 -16.34 -0.59
C ASP A 270 -9.98 -16.44 -0.43
N GLU A 271 -10.46 -17.09 0.63
CA GLU A 271 -11.89 -17.15 0.92
C GLU A 271 -12.50 -15.76 1.15
N ALA A 272 -11.82 -14.90 1.91
CA ALA A 272 -12.30 -13.54 2.17
C ALA A 272 -12.37 -12.72 0.87
N ARG A 273 -11.31 -12.77 0.06
CA ARG A 273 -11.21 -12.11 -1.24
C ARG A 273 -12.27 -12.63 -2.21
N HIS A 274 -12.41 -13.95 -2.38
CA HIS A 274 -13.41 -14.54 -3.27
C HIS A 274 -14.83 -14.19 -2.86
N ARG A 275 -15.18 -14.27 -1.56
CA ARG A 275 -16.51 -13.85 -1.09
C ARG A 275 -16.79 -12.38 -1.39
N GLN A 276 -15.80 -11.51 -1.27
CA GLN A 276 -15.95 -10.09 -1.60
C GLN A 276 -16.17 -9.88 -3.09
N VAL A 277 -15.36 -10.52 -3.94
CA VAL A 277 -15.53 -10.48 -5.41
C VAL A 277 -16.92 -10.99 -5.81
N GLU A 278 -17.31 -12.18 -5.35
CA GLU A 278 -18.61 -12.77 -5.66
C GLU A 278 -19.76 -11.84 -5.23
N ARG A 279 -19.70 -11.30 -4.02
CA ARG A 279 -20.74 -10.39 -3.50
C ARG A 279 -20.86 -9.12 -4.34
N LEU A 280 -19.74 -8.52 -4.74
CA LEU A 280 -19.74 -7.24 -5.47
C LEU A 280 -20.12 -7.43 -6.95
N LEU A 281 -19.69 -8.52 -7.57
CA LEU A 281 -19.96 -8.78 -8.99
C LEU A 281 -21.29 -9.51 -9.25
N ALA A 282 -21.87 -10.22 -8.26
CA ALA A 282 -23.15 -10.90 -8.43
C ALA A 282 -24.35 -9.94 -8.57
N GLY A 283 -24.24 -8.71 -8.06
CA GLY A 283 -25.28 -7.68 -8.12
C GLY A 283 -24.95 -6.49 -9.04
N TYR A 284 -23.84 -6.55 -9.78
CA TYR A 284 -23.41 -5.43 -10.63
C TYR A 284 -24.10 -5.49 -12.00
N ASP A 285 -25.00 -4.54 -12.24
CA ASP A 285 -25.62 -4.27 -13.54
C ASP A 285 -24.92 -3.02 -14.11
N ASP A 286 -24.20 -3.15 -15.22
CA ASP A 286 -23.28 -2.14 -15.75
C ASP A 286 -23.97 -0.94 -16.43
N GLY A 287 -25.29 -0.78 -16.24
CA GLY A 287 -26.03 0.32 -16.82
C GLY A 287 -26.00 0.39 -18.35
N GLY A 288 -25.70 -0.72 -19.05
CA GLY A 288 -26.01 -0.86 -20.47
C GLY A 288 -25.05 -0.17 -21.45
N SER A 289 -23.75 -0.15 -21.17
CA SER A 289 -22.75 0.27 -22.17
C SER A 289 -21.42 -0.48 -22.01
N SER A 290 -21.28 -1.65 -22.64
CA SER A 290 -20.04 -1.98 -23.38
C SER A 290 -20.17 -3.26 -24.23
N VAL A 291 -19.41 -3.31 -25.32
CA VAL A 291 -19.28 -4.41 -26.29
C VAL A 291 -18.38 -5.55 -25.76
N LEU A 292 -18.12 -5.60 -24.45
CA LEU A 292 -17.30 -6.63 -23.81
C LEU A 292 -18.17 -7.79 -23.33
N PRO A 293 -17.63 -9.03 -23.25
CA PRO A 293 -18.35 -10.15 -22.65
C PRO A 293 -18.86 -9.73 -21.28
N SER A 294 -20.12 -10.04 -20.98
CA SER A 294 -20.71 -9.65 -19.71
C SER A 294 -19.82 -10.12 -18.56
N VAL A 295 -19.72 -9.34 -17.48
CA VAL A 295 -18.95 -9.70 -16.27
C VAL A 295 -19.30 -11.12 -15.79
N ARG A 296 -20.56 -11.54 -16.00
CA ARG A 296 -21.07 -12.90 -15.72
C ARG A 296 -20.38 -14.00 -16.54
N ASP A 297 -19.92 -13.71 -17.74
CA ASP A 297 -19.28 -14.68 -18.64
C ASP A 297 -17.80 -14.87 -18.29
N VAL A 298 -17.12 -13.78 -17.91
CA VAL A 298 -15.75 -13.81 -17.39
C VAL A 298 -15.70 -14.55 -16.06
N ALA A 299 -16.60 -14.23 -15.12
CA ALA A 299 -16.70 -14.90 -13.82
C ALA A 299 -17.02 -16.41 -13.98
N ARG A 300 -17.94 -16.78 -14.89
CA ARG A 300 -18.22 -18.20 -15.19
C ARG A 300 -17.04 -18.92 -15.83
N ALA A 301 -16.21 -18.24 -16.61
CA ALA A 301 -14.98 -18.84 -17.16
C ALA A 301 -13.92 -19.06 -16.07
N ALA A 302 -13.73 -18.10 -15.16
CA ALA A 302 -12.82 -18.21 -14.03
C ALA A 302 -13.22 -19.33 -13.06
N LEU A 303 -14.50 -19.41 -12.68
CA LEU A 303 -15.05 -20.48 -11.84
C LEU A 303 -14.88 -21.88 -12.46
N ARG A 304 -15.01 -21.99 -13.79
CA ARG A 304 -14.74 -23.25 -14.50
C ARG A 304 -13.26 -23.65 -14.43
N ARG A 305 -12.34 -22.69 -14.56
CA ARG A 305 -10.90 -22.93 -14.42
C ARG A 305 -10.53 -23.34 -12.99
N ALA A 306 -11.03 -22.63 -11.98
CA ALA A 306 -10.79 -22.94 -10.57
C ALA A 306 -11.30 -24.34 -10.18
N ARG A 307 -12.46 -24.76 -10.70
CA ARG A 307 -12.99 -26.12 -10.49
C ARG A 307 -12.20 -27.21 -11.21
N ALA A 308 -11.60 -26.88 -12.36
CA ALA A 308 -10.76 -27.81 -13.10
C ALA A 308 -9.40 -28.04 -12.42
N MET A 309 -8.86 -27.04 -11.70
CA MET A 309 -7.60 -27.16 -10.94
C MET A 309 -7.73 -27.92 -9.61
N ARG A 310 -8.96 -28.19 -9.15
CA ARG A 310 -9.26 -28.96 -7.93
C ARG A 310 -9.55 -30.45 -8.20
N ARG A 311 -9.36 -30.91 -9.44
CA ARG A 311 -9.46 -32.31 -9.87
C ARG A 311 -8.11 -32.80 -10.32
#